data_AF-A7T996-F1
#
_entry.id   AF-A7T996-F1
#
_cell.length_a   1.000
_cell.length_b   1.000
_cell.length_c   1.000
_cell.angle_alpha   90.00
_cell.angle_beta   90.00
_cell.angle_gamma   90.00
#
_symmetry.space_group_name_H-M   'P 1'
#
loop_
_entity.id
_entity.type
_entity.pdbx_description
1 polymer ?
#
loop_
_entity_poly.entity_id
_entity_poly.type
_entity_poly.pdbx_seq_one_letter_code
_entity_poly.pdbx_strand_id
1 'polypeptide(L)'
;IIPNSFLANPNTSATFATILVKFLLERLDQMGSNMERSNLYLKLFKLVFGSVSLFASENEQMLKPHLHEIVNRSIELACTSKEPYNYFLLLRALFRSIGGGVSPLAAKPAPSWIPETPRWLAANGSLDEAHRILMKFGGSKGKSLDSAQLRALLDQIRQDQIERIVKAKKDTPVDMFRTSKMRKFSLIVCLHWFVTALLGFGIFLFIMQLAGNIYINYFIMRFLTLLRVFLSWLLYAKFGRRLVFGGFMTGAGVICLIVLAIYQDYPLVTTGIAIAVKIMIDCNWAGIYLMTSEVFPTVLRNTAMGMGSCSARIAAILAPYIVMT
;
A
#
# COMPACT_ATOMS: atom_id res chain seq x y z
N ILE A 1 -15.17 31.74 2.95
CA ILE A 1 -16.56 31.40 2.57
C ILE A 1 -16.72 31.52 1.05
N ILE A 2 -16.38 32.67 0.47
CA ILE A 2 -16.48 32.92 -0.99
C ILE A 2 -15.72 31.90 -1.86
N PRO A 3 -14.45 31.52 -1.59
CA PRO A 3 -13.72 30.57 -2.44
C PRO A 3 -14.33 29.16 -2.44
N ASN A 4 -14.92 28.73 -1.32
CA ASN A 4 -15.51 27.40 -1.20
C ASN A 4 -16.77 27.28 -2.07
N SER A 5 -17.59 28.33 -2.15
CA SER A 5 -18.82 28.32 -2.93
C SER A 5 -18.54 28.23 -4.44
N PHE A 6 -17.50 28.90 -4.93
CA PHE A 6 -17.11 28.86 -6.34
C PHE A 6 -16.37 27.56 -6.72
N LEU A 7 -15.54 27.03 -5.82
CA LEU A 7 -14.82 25.78 -6.04
C LEU A 7 -15.72 24.53 -5.91
N ALA A 8 -16.88 24.66 -5.25
CA ALA A 8 -17.86 23.58 -5.10
C ALA A 8 -18.87 23.49 -6.25
N ASN A 9 -18.86 24.43 -7.21
CA ASN A 9 -19.77 24.41 -8.37
C ASN A 9 -19.01 23.96 -9.63
N PRO A 10 -19.45 22.88 -10.32
CA PRO A 10 -18.73 22.31 -11.47
C PRO A 10 -18.45 23.34 -12.57
N ASN A 11 -19.42 24.20 -12.91
CA ASN A 11 -19.28 25.13 -14.04
C ASN A 11 -18.29 26.28 -13.79
N THR A 12 -18.04 26.63 -12.54
CA THR A 12 -17.18 27.77 -12.17
C THR A 12 -15.85 27.34 -11.55
N SER A 13 -15.73 26.08 -11.13
CA SER A 13 -14.59 25.57 -10.36
C SER A 13 -13.28 25.71 -11.14
N ALA A 14 -13.23 25.27 -12.40
CA ALA A 14 -12.01 25.27 -13.21
C ALA A 14 -11.48 26.68 -13.49
N THR A 15 -12.36 27.61 -13.89
CA THR A 15 -11.99 29.00 -14.19
C THR A 15 -11.51 29.73 -12.94
N PHE A 16 -12.24 29.60 -11.83
CA PHE A 16 -11.88 30.25 -10.57
C PHE A 16 -10.61 29.65 -9.98
N ALA A 17 -10.44 28.32 -10.04
CA ALA A 17 -9.20 27.66 -9.66
C ALA A 17 -8.02 28.20 -10.48
N THR A 18 -8.20 28.43 -11.78
CA THR A 18 -7.11 28.89 -12.68
C THR A 18 -6.61 30.27 -12.27
N ILE A 19 -7.55 31.17 -12.03
CA ILE A 19 -7.25 32.52 -11.56
C ILE A 19 -6.56 32.46 -10.19
N LEU A 20 -7.07 31.61 -9.30
CA LEU A 20 -6.54 31.48 -7.95
C LEU A 20 -5.13 30.89 -7.92
N VAL A 21 -4.82 29.89 -8.76
CA VAL A 21 -3.46 29.32 -8.84
C VAL A 21 -2.48 30.32 -9.43
N LYS A 22 -2.85 31.06 -10.48
CA LYS A 22 -2.00 32.12 -11.03
C LYS A 22 -1.69 33.20 -9.99
N PHE A 23 -2.73 33.67 -9.28
CA PHE A 23 -2.56 34.64 -8.18
C PHE A 23 -1.64 34.12 -7.07
N LEU A 24 -1.73 32.84 -6.72
CA LEU A 24 -0.89 32.23 -5.69
C LEU A 24 0.56 32.01 -6.17
N LEU A 25 0.77 31.67 -7.45
CA LEU A 25 2.09 31.52 -8.06
C LEU A 25 2.86 32.83 -8.13
N GLU A 26 2.19 33.94 -8.38
CA GLU A 26 2.79 35.29 -8.37
C GLU A 26 3.28 35.69 -6.99
N ARG A 27 2.73 35.12 -5.91
CA ARG A 27 3.08 35.46 -4.52
C ARG A 27 3.73 34.31 -3.75
N LEU A 28 4.27 33.33 -4.46
CA LEU A 28 4.92 32.16 -3.88
C LEU A 28 6.18 32.54 -3.07
N ASP A 29 6.89 33.60 -3.47
CA ASP A 29 8.02 34.21 -2.76
C ASP A 29 7.64 34.73 -1.35
N GLN A 30 6.41 35.20 -1.19
CA GLN A 30 5.93 35.76 0.08
C GLN A 30 5.68 34.68 1.15
N MET A 31 5.58 33.41 0.76
CA MET A 31 5.44 32.30 1.72
C MET A 31 6.68 32.08 2.57
N GLY A 32 7.86 32.47 2.08
CA GLY A 32 9.14 32.30 2.79
C GLY A 32 9.50 33.43 3.75
N SER A 33 8.75 34.54 3.72
CA SER A 33 9.06 35.77 4.47
C SER A 33 8.06 36.13 5.55
N ASN A 34 6.79 35.71 5.43
CA ASN A 34 5.73 36.07 6.37
C ASN A 34 4.82 34.87 6.71
N MET A 35 4.82 34.48 7.98
CA MET A 35 4.06 33.33 8.52
C MET A 35 2.54 33.47 8.35
N GLU A 36 1.97 34.66 8.56
CA GLU A 36 0.52 34.88 8.45
C GLU A 36 0.04 34.76 7.01
N ARG A 37 0.78 35.36 6.07
CA ARG A 37 0.50 35.25 4.63
C ARG A 37 0.70 33.83 4.12
N SER A 38 1.76 33.17 4.59
CA SER A 38 2.03 31.77 4.28
C SER A 38 0.88 30.84 4.66
N ASN A 39 0.34 30.99 5.87
CA ASN A 39 -0.82 30.21 6.33
C ASN A 39 -2.08 30.46 5.48
N LEU A 40 -2.30 31.70 5.05
CA LEU A 40 -3.42 32.06 4.18
C LEU A 40 -3.25 31.47 2.77
N TYR A 41 -2.08 31.60 2.15
CA TYR A 41 -1.80 31.03 0.85
C TYR A 41 -1.84 29.50 0.87
N LEU A 42 -1.30 28.86 1.91
CA LEU A 42 -1.38 27.43 2.09
C LEU A 42 -2.84 26.95 2.22
N LYS A 43 -3.70 27.73 2.89
CA LYS A 43 -5.13 27.42 2.98
C LYS A 43 -5.81 27.54 1.61
N LEU A 44 -5.48 28.55 0.82
CA LEU A 44 -6.02 28.72 -0.54
C LEU A 44 -5.53 27.61 -1.49
N PHE A 45 -4.24 27.25 -1.45
CA PHE A 45 -3.71 26.11 -2.19
C PHE A 45 -4.42 24.81 -1.82
N LYS A 46 -4.63 24.55 -0.53
CA LYS A 46 -5.40 23.38 -0.07
C LYS A 46 -6.84 23.37 -0.58
N LEU A 47 -7.48 24.54 -0.74
CA LEU A 47 -8.82 24.63 -1.32
C LEU A 47 -8.83 24.29 -2.81
N VAL A 48 -7.86 24.80 -3.58
CA VAL A 48 -7.71 24.42 -5.00
C VAL A 48 -7.40 22.92 -5.11
N PHE A 49 -6.44 22.43 -4.35
CA PHE A 49 -6.08 21.01 -4.35
C PHE A 49 -7.23 20.11 -3.90
N GLY A 50 -8.10 20.60 -3.00
CA GLY A 50 -9.33 19.93 -2.61
C GLY A 50 -10.39 19.93 -3.72
N SER A 51 -10.47 20.99 -4.54
CA SER A 51 -11.41 21.03 -5.67
C SER A 51 -11.02 20.06 -6.79
N VAL A 52 -9.73 19.73 -6.94
CA VAL A 52 -9.27 18.65 -7.84
C VAL A 52 -9.81 17.29 -7.41
N SER A 53 -9.88 17.03 -6.10
CA SER A 53 -10.47 15.80 -5.58
C SER A 53 -11.99 15.74 -5.73
N LEU A 54 -12.67 16.90 -5.84
CA LEU A 54 -14.12 16.98 -6.06
C LEU A 54 -14.50 16.86 -7.55
N PHE A 55 -13.73 17.50 -8.45
CA PHE A 55 -14.00 17.55 -9.89
C PHE A 55 -12.74 17.23 -10.70
N ALA A 56 -12.33 15.96 -10.69
CA ALA A 56 -11.05 15.53 -11.25
C ALA A 56 -10.90 15.79 -12.76
N SER A 57 -11.96 15.62 -13.57
CA SER A 57 -11.89 15.73 -15.03
C SER A 57 -11.50 17.12 -15.53
N GLU A 58 -12.01 18.18 -14.92
CA GLU A 58 -11.84 19.57 -15.37
C GLU A 58 -10.71 20.28 -14.61
N ASN A 59 -10.68 20.13 -13.28
CA ASN A 59 -9.70 20.82 -12.43
C ASN A 59 -8.28 20.23 -12.57
N GLU A 60 -8.13 18.95 -12.95
CA GLU A 60 -6.81 18.37 -13.21
C GLU A 60 -6.18 18.93 -14.50
N GLN A 61 -6.98 19.13 -15.56
CA GLN A 61 -6.51 19.73 -16.80
C GLN A 61 -6.00 21.16 -16.59
N MET A 62 -6.68 21.89 -15.70
CA MET A 62 -6.29 23.22 -15.27
C MET A 62 -4.99 23.22 -14.44
N LEU A 63 -4.78 22.25 -13.54
CA LEU A 63 -3.64 22.26 -12.63
C LEU A 63 -2.34 21.75 -13.30
N LYS A 64 -2.47 20.84 -14.27
CA LYS A 64 -1.36 20.21 -14.99
C LYS A 64 -0.29 21.19 -15.54
N PRO A 65 -0.63 22.30 -16.23
CA PRO A 65 0.39 23.24 -16.73
C PRO A 65 1.17 23.95 -15.60
N HIS A 66 0.55 24.13 -14.43
CA HIS A 66 1.14 24.87 -13.32
C HIS A 66 1.94 23.99 -12.35
N LEU A 67 1.77 22.66 -12.41
CA LEU A 67 2.35 21.73 -11.43
C LEU A 67 3.88 21.74 -11.42
N HIS A 68 4.51 21.74 -12.59
CA HIS A 68 5.96 21.81 -12.72
C HIS A 68 6.52 23.13 -12.15
N GLU A 69 5.83 24.24 -12.41
CA GLU A 69 6.21 25.55 -11.89
C GLU A 69 6.08 25.61 -10.36
N ILE A 70 4.97 25.11 -9.80
CA ILE A 70 4.76 25.05 -8.35
C ILE A 70 5.89 24.24 -7.69
N VAL A 71 6.23 23.07 -8.23
CA VAL A 71 7.25 22.19 -7.65
C VAL A 71 8.63 22.84 -7.70
N ASN A 72 9.08 23.27 -8.88
CA ASN A 72 10.44 23.79 -9.04
C ASN A 72 10.63 25.10 -8.29
N ARG A 73 9.69 26.05 -8.40
CA ARG A 73 9.80 27.32 -7.67
C ARG A 73 9.70 27.11 -6.16
N SER A 74 8.90 26.16 -5.68
CA SER A 74 8.86 25.85 -4.24
C SER A 74 10.18 25.27 -3.73
N ILE A 75 10.87 24.45 -4.55
CA ILE A 75 12.18 23.88 -4.19
C ILE A 75 13.25 24.97 -4.21
N GLU A 76 13.31 25.79 -5.26
CA GLU A 76 14.26 26.91 -5.39
C GLU A 76 14.08 27.94 -4.27
N LEU A 77 12.84 28.31 -3.95
CA LEU A 77 12.53 29.24 -2.87
C LEU A 77 12.79 28.62 -1.49
N ALA A 78 12.62 27.31 -1.32
CA ALA A 78 12.99 26.64 -0.08
C ALA A 78 14.49 26.71 0.21
N CYS A 79 15.35 26.76 -0.82
CA CYS A 79 16.80 26.90 -0.66
C CYS A 79 17.25 28.30 -0.23
N THR A 80 16.42 29.33 -0.46
CA THR A 80 16.79 30.75 -0.29
C THR A 80 16.00 31.46 0.81
N SER A 81 14.89 30.89 1.26
CA SER A 81 13.96 31.53 2.21
C SER A 81 14.35 31.34 3.67
N LYS A 82 13.94 32.29 4.52
CA LYS A 82 14.10 32.21 5.99
C LYS A 82 13.27 31.08 6.61
N GLU A 83 12.09 30.80 6.03
CA GLU A 83 11.19 29.75 6.50
C GLU A 83 10.92 28.68 5.44
N PRO A 84 11.86 27.74 5.21
CA PRO A 84 11.72 26.71 4.18
C PRO A 84 10.57 25.71 4.45
N TYR A 85 10.17 25.58 5.71
CA TYR A 85 9.11 24.66 6.14
C TYR A 85 7.75 24.94 5.46
N ASN A 86 7.48 26.19 5.12
CA ASN A 86 6.24 26.60 4.47
C ASN A 86 6.08 25.99 3.06
N TYR A 87 7.18 25.91 2.31
CA TYR A 87 7.23 25.27 1.00
C TYR A 87 7.10 23.75 1.10
N PHE A 88 7.67 23.14 2.15
CA PHE A 88 7.48 21.72 2.42
C PHE A 88 6.00 21.38 2.70
N LEU A 89 5.31 22.21 3.49
CA LEU A 89 3.88 22.03 3.75
C LEU A 89 3.02 22.17 2.48
N LEU A 90 3.40 23.08 1.58
CA LEU A 90 2.76 23.25 0.28
C LEU A 90 2.94 22.00 -0.60
N LEU A 91 4.18 21.53 -0.76
CA LEU A 91 4.50 20.32 -1.52
C LEU A 91 3.78 19.10 -0.95
N ARG A 92 3.76 18.95 0.39
CA ARG A 92 3.01 17.88 1.06
C ARG A 92 1.52 17.94 0.77
N ALA A 93 0.93 19.14 0.74
CA ALA A 93 -0.48 19.31 0.40
C ALA A 93 -0.76 18.97 -1.08
N LEU A 94 0.11 19.39 -1.99
CA LEU A 94 0.05 19.06 -3.42
C LEU A 94 0.13 17.54 -3.64
N PHE A 95 1.15 16.88 -3.11
CA PHE A 95 1.33 15.43 -3.25
C PHE A 95 0.21 14.64 -2.57
N ARG A 96 -0.36 15.12 -1.46
CA ARG A 96 -1.53 14.48 -0.84
C ARG A 96 -2.77 14.55 -1.72
N SER A 97 -2.97 15.65 -2.45
CA SER A 97 -4.09 15.80 -3.38
C SER A 97 -3.91 14.92 -4.61
N ILE A 98 -2.70 14.85 -5.18
CA ILE A 98 -2.39 13.99 -6.31
C ILE A 98 -2.42 12.50 -5.91
N GLY A 99 -1.88 12.16 -4.73
CA GLY A 99 -1.80 10.80 -4.20
C GLY A 99 -3.08 10.28 -3.54
N GLY A 100 -4.13 11.09 -3.43
CA GLY A 100 -5.40 10.78 -2.75
C GLY A 100 -6.29 9.73 -3.43
N GLY A 101 -5.82 9.03 -4.46
CA GLY A 101 -6.47 7.83 -5.00
C GLY A 101 -7.57 8.06 -6.06
N VAL A 102 -7.73 9.29 -6.56
CA VAL A 102 -8.69 9.60 -7.66
C VAL A 102 -8.02 10.26 -8.87
N SER A 103 -6.73 10.64 -8.77
CA SER A 103 -6.04 11.25 -9.91
C SER A 103 -5.38 10.18 -10.80
N PRO A 104 -5.77 10.05 -12.08
CA PRO A 104 -5.09 9.18 -13.05
C PRO A 104 -3.61 9.56 -13.26
N LEU A 105 -3.15 10.70 -12.75
CA LEU A 105 -1.74 11.12 -12.81
C LEU A 105 -0.82 10.27 -11.92
N ALA A 106 -1.29 9.82 -10.75
CA ALA A 106 -0.52 8.97 -9.83
C ALA A 106 -0.51 7.48 -10.24
N ALA A 107 -1.42 7.08 -11.12
CA ALA A 107 -1.50 5.72 -11.68
C ALA A 107 -0.53 5.48 -12.86
N LYS A 108 0.24 6.50 -13.28
CA LYS A 108 1.20 6.38 -14.40
C LYS A 108 2.68 6.11 -14.02
N PRO A 109 3.05 5.22 -13.08
CA PRO A 109 4.39 4.65 -13.08
C PRO A 109 4.45 3.31 -13.82
N ALA A 110 3.39 2.87 -14.51
CA ALA A 110 3.47 1.76 -15.45
C ALA A 110 4.05 2.25 -16.78
N PRO A 111 5.10 1.61 -17.33
CA PRO A 111 5.67 2.04 -18.59
C PRO A 111 4.62 1.96 -19.71
N SER A 112 4.63 2.92 -20.66
CA SER A 112 3.56 3.18 -21.63
C SER A 112 3.15 2.01 -22.55
N TRP A 113 3.88 0.89 -22.49
CA TRP A 113 3.58 -0.35 -23.20
C TRP A 113 2.68 -1.32 -22.41
N ILE A 114 2.44 -1.09 -21.11
CA ILE A 114 1.55 -1.91 -20.29
C ILE A 114 0.15 -1.25 -20.28
N PRO A 115 -0.87 -1.89 -20.86
CA PRO A 115 -2.24 -1.38 -20.79
C PRO A 115 -2.75 -1.44 -19.34
N GLU A 116 -3.55 -0.44 -18.97
CA GLU A 116 -4.20 -0.40 -17.65
C GLU A 116 -5.17 -1.59 -17.48
N THR A 117 -5.42 -2.00 -16.24
CA THR A 117 -6.26 -3.19 -16.02
C THR A 117 -7.71 -2.95 -16.45
N PRO A 118 -8.34 -3.85 -17.24
CA PRO A 118 -9.74 -3.69 -17.67
C PRO A 118 -10.72 -3.51 -16.51
N ARG A 119 -10.41 -4.13 -15.37
CA ARG A 119 -11.19 -4.02 -14.15
C ARG A 119 -11.16 -2.62 -13.54
N TRP A 120 -10.01 -1.94 -13.58
CA TRP A 120 -9.89 -0.56 -13.10
C TRP A 120 -10.59 0.41 -14.06
N LEU A 121 -10.40 0.24 -15.38
CA LEU A 121 -11.07 1.05 -16.40
C LEU A 121 -12.60 0.94 -16.30
N ALA A 122 -13.12 -0.27 -16.07
CA ALA A 122 -14.53 -0.49 -15.82
C ALA A 122 -15.02 0.21 -14.54
N ALA A 123 -14.23 0.16 -13.46
CA ALA A 123 -14.57 0.85 -12.21
C ALA A 123 -14.55 2.38 -12.35
N ASN A 124 -13.65 2.92 -13.17
CA ASN A 124 -13.47 4.36 -13.39
C ASN A 124 -14.45 4.94 -14.44
N GLY A 125 -15.28 4.11 -15.08
CA GLY A 125 -16.25 4.53 -16.10
C GLY A 125 -15.67 4.62 -17.53
N SER A 126 -14.40 4.29 -17.73
CA SER A 126 -13.73 4.25 -19.04
C SER A 126 -14.02 2.94 -19.78
N LEU A 127 -15.31 2.68 -20.07
CA LEU A 127 -15.77 1.41 -20.64
C LEU A 127 -15.26 1.15 -22.06
N ASP A 128 -15.05 2.20 -22.85
CA ASP A 128 -14.53 2.09 -24.23
C ASP A 128 -13.08 1.60 -24.26
N GLU A 129 -12.27 2.09 -23.33
CA GLU A 129 -10.87 1.69 -23.19
C GLU A 129 -10.75 0.28 -22.62
N ALA A 130 -11.59 -0.08 -21.64
CA ALA A 130 -11.71 -1.44 -21.13
C ALA A 130 -12.10 -2.43 -22.24
N HIS A 131 -13.07 -2.05 -23.08
CA HIS A 131 -13.52 -2.83 -24.22
C HIS A 131 -12.38 -3.04 -25.23
N ARG A 132 -11.65 -1.98 -25.60
CA ARG A 132 -10.52 -2.05 -26.52
C ARG A 132 -9.42 -2.99 -26.03
N ILE A 133 -9.09 -2.96 -24.74
CA ILE A 133 -8.06 -3.83 -24.15
C ILE A 133 -8.54 -5.28 -24.09
N LEU A 134 -9.79 -5.52 -23.72
CA LEU A 134 -10.37 -6.88 -23.70
C LEU A 134 -10.52 -7.47 -25.10
N MET A 135 -10.82 -6.66 -26.12
CA MET A 135 -10.80 -7.12 -27.52
C MET A 135 -9.39 -7.45 -28.00
N LYS A 136 -8.37 -6.71 -27.53
CA LYS A 136 -6.97 -6.92 -27.92
C LYS A 136 -6.32 -8.13 -27.22
N PHE A 137 -6.64 -8.39 -25.97
CA PHE A 137 -5.96 -9.39 -25.14
C PHE A 137 -6.86 -10.52 -24.62
N GLY A 138 -8.18 -10.38 -24.70
CA GLY A 138 -9.15 -11.33 -24.14
C GLY A 138 -9.58 -12.45 -25.10
N GLY A 139 -9.19 -12.38 -26.38
CA GLY A 139 -9.46 -13.43 -27.36
C GLY A 139 -8.71 -14.72 -27.03
N SER A 140 -9.43 -15.78 -26.66
CA SER A 140 -8.86 -17.13 -26.63
C SER A 140 -8.76 -17.68 -28.05
N LYS A 141 -7.68 -18.42 -28.36
CA LYS A 141 -7.46 -19.04 -29.68
C LYS A 141 -8.73 -19.82 -30.10
N GLY A 142 -9.42 -19.32 -31.12
CA GLY A 142 -10.56 -20.00 -31.75
C GLY A 142 -11.97 -19.55 -31.34
N LYS A 143 -12.14 -18.55 -30.45
CA LYS A 143 -13.45 -17.91 -30.21
C LYS A 143 -13.36 -16.41 -30.43
N SER A 144 -14.04 -15.92 -31.47
CA SER A 144 -14.24 -14.48 -31.67
C SER A 144 -15.10 -13.95 -30.53
N LEU A 145 -14.57 -13.02 -29.73
CA LEU A 145 -15.40 -12.27 -28.80
C LEU A 145 -16.33 -11.36 -29.62
N ASP A 146 -17.63 -11.51 -29.40
CA ASP A 146 -18.60 -10.57 -29.93
C ASP A 146 -18.49 -9.24 -29.18
N SER A 147 -18.32 -8.16 -29.94
CA SER A 147 -18.12 -6.82 -29.38
C SER A 147 -19.36 -6.33 -28.63
N ALA A 148 -20.55 -6.69 -29.12
CA ALA A 148 -21.81 -6.31 -28.50
C ALA A 148 -22.03 -7.01 -27.15
N GLN A 149 -21.81 -8.34 -27.09
CA GLN A 149 -21.88 -9.10 -25.83
C GLN A 149 -20.86 -8.62 -24.79
N LEU A 150 -19.64 -8.33 -25.21
CA LEU A 150 -18.60 -7.84 -24.30
C LEU A 150 -18.95 -6.46 -23.73
N ARG A 151 -19.52 -5.56 -24.56
CA ARG A 151 -19.96 -4.25 -24.09
C ARG A 151 -21.14 -4.37 -23.11
N ALA A 152 -22.13 -5.18 -23.44
CA ALA A 152 -23.27 -5.43 -22.55
C ALA A 152 -22.82 -6.00 -21.19
N LEU A 153 -21.83 -6.91 -21.18
CA LEU A 153 -21.26 -7.44 -19.94
C LEU A 153 -20.53 -6.36 -19.12
N LEU A 154 -19.76 -5.49 -19.77
CA LEU A 154 -19.09 -4.37 -19.10
C LEU A 154 -20.09 -3.39 -18.46
N ASP A 155 -21.18 -3.09 -19.18
CA ASP A 155 -22.27 -2.24 -18.67
C ASP A 155 -22.98 -2.89 -17.48
N GLN A 156 -23.29 -4.19 -17.55
CA GLN A 156 -23.85 -4.95 -16.43
C GLN A 156 -22.93 -4.96 -15.21
N ILE A 157 -21.64 -5.25 -15.39
CA ILE A 157 -20.65 -5.23 -14.30
C ILE A 157 -20.60 -3.84 -13.67
N ARG A 158 -20.63 -2.77 -14.47
CA ARG A 158 -20.62 -1.39 -13.97
C ARG A 158 -21.87 -1.09 -13.14
N GLN A 159 -23.05 -1.48 -13.62
CA GLN A 159 -24.30 -1.33 -12.88
C GLN A 159 -24.27 -2.10 -11.55
N ASP A 160 -23.82 -3.34 -11.55
CA ASP A 160 -23.60 -4.16 -10.36
C ASP A 160 -22.64 -3.49 -9.35
N GLN A 161 -21.54 -2.89 -9.84
CA GLN A 161 -20.61 -2.17 -8.98
C GLN A 161 -21.25 -0.92 -8.37
N ILE A 162 -22.00 -0.14 -9.14
CA ILE A 162 -22.70 1.06 -8.66
C ILE A 162 -23.74 0.65 -7.62
N GLU A 163 -24.55 -0.36 -7.91
CA GLU A 163 -25.58 -0.85 -7.01
C GLU A 163 -24.98 -1.39 -5.71
N ARG A 164 -23.85 -2.10 -5.78
CA ARG A 164 -23.08 -2.52 -4.60
C ARG A 164 -22.51 -1.35 -3.82
N ILE A 165 -22.04 -0.28 -4.45
CA ILE A 165 -21.53 0.91 -3.77
C ILE A 165 -22.67 1.68 -3.08
N VAL A 166 -23.83 1.78 -3.75
CA VAL A 166 -25.03 2.45 -3.21
C VAL A 166 -25.65 1.65 -2.07
N LYS A 167 -25.70 0.32 -2.19
CA LYS A 167 -26.18 -0.59 -1.14
C LYS A 167 -25.12 -0.90 -0.08
N ALA A 168 -23.84 -0.65 -0.36
CA ALA A 168 -22.78 -0.88 0.60
C ALA A 168 -22.97 0.07 1.77
N LYS A 169 -23.27 -0.52 2.93
CA LYS A 169 -23.02 0.14 4.20
C LYS A 169 -21.55 0.56 4.19
N LYS A 170 -21.24 1.78 4.64
CA LYS A 170 -19.85 2.20 4.85
C LYS A 170 -19.26 1.35 5.97
N ASP A 171 -18.79 0.16 5.62
CA ASP A 171 -18.16 -0.77 6.54
C ASP A 171 -16.90 -0.07 7.06
N THR A 172 -16.95 0.29 8.33
CA THR A 172 -15.90 1.04 8.99
C THR A 172 -14.88 0.03 9.54
N PRO A 173 -13.59 0.38 9.71
CA PRO A 173 -12.63 -0.53 10.33
C PRO A 173 -13.06 -1.10 11.68
N VAL A 174 -13.95 -0.41 12.39
CA VAL A 174 -14.58 -0.84 13.64
C VAL A 174 -15.49 -2.07 13.46
N ASP A 175 -16.07 -2.28 12.27
CA ASP A 175 -16.92 -3.43 11.98
C ASP A 175 -16.17 -4.78 12.05
N MET A 176 -14.83 -4.77 11.98
CA MET A 176 -13.99 -5.94 12.23
C MET A 176 -14.09 -6.48 13.67
N PHE A 177 -14.48 -5.64 14.62
CA PHE A 177 -14.58 -5.99 16.04
C PHE A 177 -16.04 -6.14 16.51
N ARG A 178 -17.00 -5.90 15.61
CA ARG A 178 -18.42 -5.80 15.95
C ARG A 178 -19.06 -7.14 16.29
N THR A 179 -18.68 -8.21 15.59
CA THR A 179 -19.19 -9.57 15.86
C THR A 179 -18.15 -10.40 16.60
N SER A 180 -18.58 -11.17 17.61
CA SER A 180 -17.68 -12.00 18.43
C SER A 180 -16.79 -12.95 17.60
N LYS A 181 -17.33 -13.52 16.51
CA LYS A 181 -16.57 -14.36 15.56
C LYS A 181 -15.47 -13.56 14.85
N MET A 182 -15.79 -12.39 14.30
CA MET A 182 -14.83 -11.53 13.60
C MET A 182 -13.75 -11.00 14.54
N ARG A 183 -14.12 -10.59 15.76
CA ARG A 183 -13.15 -10.18 16.79
C ARG A 183 -12.15 -11.30 17.12
N LYS A 184 -12.63 -12.55 17.26
CA LYS A 184 -11.74 -13.70 17.50
C LYS A 184 -10.77 -13.91 16.35
N PHE A 185 -11.24 -13.87 15.10
CA PHE A 185 -10.36 -13.99 13.93
C PHE A 185 -9.36 -12.84 13.83
N SER A 186 -9.81 -11.60 14.03
CA SER A 186 -8.96 -10.40 14.05
C SER A 186 -7.84 -10.52 15.09
N LEU A 187 -8.16 -10.94 16.32
CA LEU A 187 -7.17 -11.08 17.38
C LEU A 187 -6.17 -12.20 17.09
N ILE A 188 -6.64 -13.37 16.62
CA ILE A 188 -5.75 -14.47 16.22
C ILE A 188 -4.80 -14.04 15.10
N VAL A 189 -5.32 -13.35 14.08
CA VAL A 189 -4.52 -12.88 12.95
C VAL A 189 -3.50 -11.85 13.43
N CYS A 190 -3.90 -10.83 14.21
CA CYS A 190 -2.96 -9.84 14.75
C CYS A 190 -1.85 -10.46 15.60
N LEU A 191 -2.18 -11.42 16.48
CA LEU A 191 -1.19 -12.16 17.26
C LEU A 191 -0.24 -12.96 16.35
N HIS A 192 -0.78 -13.63 15.33
CA HIS A 192 0.03 -14.39 14.39
C HIS A 192 1.00 -13.50 13.60
N TRP A 193 0.55 -12.32 13.16
CA TRP A 193 1.39 -11.30 12.52
C TRP A 193 2.48 -10.79 13.46
N PHE A 194 2.11 -10.53 14.72
CA PHE A 194 3.04 -10.08 15.75
C PHE A 194 4.14 -11.12 16.01
N VAL A 195 3.78 -12.37 16.29
CA VAL A 195 4.77 -13.41 16.63
C VAL A 195 5.66 -13.76 15.45
N THR A 196 5.10 -13.84 14.24
CA THR A 196 5.91 -14.13 13.04
C THR A 196 6.92 -13.01 12.77
N ALA A 197 6.54 -11.75 13.00
CA ALA A 197 7.44 -10.61 12.85
C ALA A 197 8.51 -10.60 13.92
N LEU A 198 8.12 -10.79 15.18
CA LEU A 198 9.05 -10.80 16.30
C LEU A 198 10.14 -11.86 16.10
N LEU A 199 9.74 -13.11 15.80
CA LEU A 199 10.68 -14.19 15.52
C LEU A 199 11.50 -13.94 14.24
N GLY A 200 10.85 -13.48 13.17
CA GLY A 200 11.49 -13.27 11.88
C GLY A 200 12.58 -12.19 11.91
N PHE A 201 12.37 -11.11 12.66
CA PHE A 201 13.37 -10.06 12.88
C PHE A 201 14.38 -10.45 13.95
N GLY A 202 13.95 -11.07 15.05
CA GLY A 202 14.85 -11.50 16.13
C GLY A 202 15.90 -12.50 15.64
N ILE A 203 15.48 -13.55 14.93
CA ILE A 203 16.40 -14.55 14.37
C ILE A 203 17.30 -13.95 13.28
N PHE A 204 16.80 -12.99 12.49
CA PHE A 204 17.63 -12.30 11.52
C PHE A 204 18.79 -11.54 12.20
N LEU A 205 18.51 -10.81 13.27
CA LEU A 205 19.54 -10.11 14.05
C LEU A 205 20.52 -11.09 14.71
N PHE A 206 20.00 -12.20 15.25
CA PHE A 206 20.81 -13.24 15.88
C PHE A 206 21.76 -13.94 14.89
N ILE A 207 21.30 -14.30 13.69
CA ILE A 207 22.14 -14.93 12.65
C ILE A 207 23.30 -14.02 12.23
N MET A 208 23.09 -12.69 12.21
CA MET A 208 24.13 -11.73 11.87
C MET A 208 25.23 -11.63 12.94
N GLN A 209 24.95 -12.08 14.17
CA GLN A 209 25.89 -12.13 15.30
C GLN A 209 26.53 -13.51 15.48
N LEU A 210 26.03 -14.54 14.79
CA LEU A 210 26.49 -15.91 14.95
C LEU A 210 27.86 -16.17 14.31
N ALA A 211 28.51 -17.22 14.79
CA ALA A 211 29.82 -17.64 14.30
C ALA A 211 29.81 -17.97 12.79
N GLY A 212 30.88 -17.56 12.13
CA GLY A 212 31.07 -17.71 10.69
C GLY A 212 31.27 -16.37 10.00
N ASN A 213 31.37 -16.40 8.66
CA ASN A 213 31.47 -15.20 7.87
C ASN A 213 30.07 -14.62 7.62
N ILE A 214 29.83 -13.39 8.10
CA ILE A 214 28.54 -12.69 7.95
C ILE A 214 28.05 -12.62 6.50
N TYR A 215 28.95 -12.46 5.52
CA TYR A 215 28.60 -12.36 4.11
C TYR A 215 28.13 -13.69 3.56
N ILE A 216 28.75 -14.79 3.99
CA ILE A 216 28.37 -16.15 3.59
C ILE A 216 27.02 -16.52 4.22
N ASN A 217 26.85 -16.28 5.51
CA ASN A 217 25.58 -16.55 6.21
C ASN A 217 24.43 -15.76 5.58
N TYR A 218 24.66 -14.49 5.27
CA TYR A 218 23.69 -13.65 4.59
C TYR A 218 23.38 -14.13 3.17
N PHE A 219 24.41 -14.50 2.39
CA PHE A 219 24.24 -15.05 1.05
C PHE A 219 23.40 -16.33 1.06
N ILE A 220 23.73 -17.29 1.93
CA ILE A 220 23.00 -18.55 2.08
C ILE A 220 21.54 -18.27 2.47
N MET A 221 21.32 -17.39 3.45
CA MET A 221 19.97 -17.02 3.87
C MET A 221 19.16 -16.44 2.69
N ARG A 222 19.73 -15.49 1.94
CA ARG A 222 19.05 -14.85 0.80
C ARG A 222 18.78 -15.84 -0.34
N PHE A 223 19.72 -16.73 -0.62
CA PHE A 223 19.56 -17.78 -1.61
C PHE A 223 18.41 -18.73 -1.22
N LEU A 224 18.37 -19.17 0.03
CA LEU A 224 17.30 -20.04 0.53
C LEU A 224 15.94 -19.32 0.59
N THR A 225 15.92 -18.00 0.80
CA THR A 225 14.68 -17.20 0.67
C THR A 225 14.06 -17.29 -0.73
N LEU A 226 14.85 -17.41 -1.80
CA LEU A 226 14.34 -17.57 -3.17
C LEU A 226 13.57 -18.88 -3.32
N LEU A 227 14.10 -19.97 -2.75
CA LEU A 227 13.49 -21.29 -2.79
C LEU A 227 12.22 -21.39 -1.93
N ARG A 228 11.99 -20.45 -1.00
CA ARG A 228 10.84 -20.50 -0.09
C ARG A 228 9.50 -20.47 -0.83
N VAL A 229 9.39 -19.77 -1.95
CA VAL A 229 8.10 -19.63 -2.67
C VAL A 229 7.69 -20.99 -3.22
N PHE A 230 8.64 -21.70 -3.82
CA PHE A 230 8.41 -23.06 -4.30
C PHE A 230 8.12 -24.03 -3.15
N LEU A 231 8.89 -23.95 -2.06
CA LEU A 231 8.71 -24.81 -0.88
C LEU A 231 7.35 -24.59 -0.20
N SER A 232 6.97 -23.33 0.03
CA SER A 232 5.67 -22.97 0.62
C SER A 232 4.50 -23.41 -0.25
N TRP A 233 4.59 -23.22 -1.57
CA TRP A 233 3.58 -23.71 -2.51
C TRP A 233 3.40 -25.23 -2.43
N LEU A 234 4.50 -26.00 -2.47
CA LEU A 234 4.47 -27.46 -2.39
C LEU A 234 3.84 -27.96 -1.08
N LEU A 235 4.22 -27.35 0.05
CA LEU A 235 3.73 -27.76 1.37
C LEU A 235 2.26 -27.42 1.57
N TYR A 236 1.82 -26.24 1.12
CA TYR A 236 0.41 -25.87 1.15
C TYR A 236 -0.46 -26.72 0.23
N ALA A 237 0.07 -27.17 -0.90
CA ALA A 237 -0.63 -28.08 -1.81
C ALA A 237 -0.83 -29.48 -1.21
N LYS A 238 0.18 -30.03 -0.51
CA LYS A 238 0.12 -31.40 0.05
C LYS A 238 -0.57 -31.52 1.40
N PHE A 239 -0.23 -30.67 2.37
CA PHE A 239 -0.63 -30.86 3.77
C PHE A 239 -1.77 -29.94 4.22
N GLY A 240 -2.24 -29.08 3.31
CA GLY A 240 -3.20 -28.03 3.64
C GLY A 240 -2.58 -26.93 4.50
N ARG A 241 -3.24 -25.79 4.55
CA ARG A 241 -2.64 -24.57 5.10
C ARG A 241 -2.52 -24.62 6.62
N ARG A 242 -3.62 -24.93 7.30
CA ARG A 242 -3.72 -24.88 8.77
C ARG A 242 -2.67 -25.74 9.48
N LEU A 243 -2.42 -26.95 8.98
CA LEU A 243 -1.42 -27.86 9.55
C LEU A 243 0.00 -27.34 9.34
N VAL A 244 0.29 -26.79 8.16
CA VAL A 244 1.61 -26.23 7.84
C VAL A 244 1.92 -25.00 8.72
N PHE A 245 0.94 -24.11 8.97
CA PHE A 245 1.12 -22.98 9.90
C PHE A 245 1.43 -23.44 11.32
N GLY A 246 0.62 -24.34 11.86
CA GLY A 246 0.81 -24.85 13.22
C GLY A 246 2.13 -25.59 13.36
N GLY A 247 2.46 -26.45 12.38
CA GLY A 247 3.70 -27.21 12.35
C GLY A 247 4.95 -26.34 12.25
N PHE A 248 4.94 -25.31 11.41
CA PHE A 248 6.08 -24.39 11.33
C PHE A 248 6.29 -23.59 12.60
N MET A 249 5.23 -23.07 13.23
CA MET A 249 5.38 -22.30 14.47
C MET A 249 5.82 -23.16 15.65
N THR A 250 5.21 -24.33 15.82
CA THR A 250 5.59 -25.25 16.91
C THR A 250 7.00 -25.79 16.69
N GLY A 251 7.33 -26.20 15.47
CA GLY A 251 8.67 -26.64 15.09
C GLY A 251 9.73 -25.55 15.30
N ALA A 252 9.46 -24.32 14.86
CA ALA A 252 10.37 -23.19 15.11
C ALA A 252 10.57 -22.95 16.62
N GLY A 253 9.52 -23.02 17.43
CA GLY A 253 9.61 -22.87 18.88
C GLY A 253 10.48 -23.95 19.53
N VAL A 254 10.27 -25.22 19.18
CA VAL A 254 11.07 -26.34 19.69
C VAL A 254 12.53 -26.20 19.28
N ILE A 255 12.80 -25.87 18.03
CA ILE A 255 14.17 -25.72 17.53
C ILE A 255 14.88 -24.54 18.21
N CYS A 256 14.19 -23.42 18.46
CA CYS A 256 14.75 -22.31 19.23
C CYS A 256 15.16 -22.73 20.65
N LEU A 257 14.38 -23.57 21.33
CA LEU A 257 14.75 -24.11 22.65
C LEU A 257 15.99 -25.01 22.58
N ILE A 258 16.10 -25.83 21.53
CA ILE A 258 17.27 -26.68 21.29
C ILE A 258 18.52 -25.83 21.03
N VAL A 259 18.38 -24.75 20.25
CA VAL A 259 19.47 -23.79 20.00
C VAL A 259 19.99 -23.20 21.30
N LEU A 260 19.11 -22.84 22.25
CA LEU A 260 19.54 -22.34 23.56
C LEU A 260 20.35 -23.37 24.36
N ALA A 261 20.05 -24.66 24.22
CA ALA A 261 20.77 -25.72 24.93
C ALA A 261 22.15 -26.04 24.33
N ILE A 262 22.31 -25.93 23.00
CA ILE A 262 23.51 -26.39 22.27
C ILE A 262 24.44 -25.23 21.86
N TYR A 263 23.98 -23.98 21.99
CA TYR A 263 24.67 -22.79 21.46
C TYR A 263 26.16 -22.70 21.85
N GLN A 264 26.53 -23.11 23.07
CA GLN A 264 27.90 -23.02 23.59
C GLN A 264 28.85 -24.08 23.02
N ASP A 265 28.36 -25.26 22.70
CA ASP A 265 29.22 -26.41 22.35
C ASP A 265 29.56 -26.46 20.85
N TYR A 266 28.62 -26.05 19.97
CA TYR A 266 28.77 -26.16 18.52
C TYR A 266 28.22 -24.94 17.77
N PRO A 267 28.98 -23.83 17.70
CA PRO A 267 28.48 -22.57 17.16
C PRO A 267 28.16 -22.62 15.64
N LEU A 268 28.91 -23.38 14.84
CA LEU A 268 28.63 -23.59 13.40
C LEU A 268 27.32 -24.37 13.15
N VAL A 269 27.06 -25.39 13.96
CA VAL A 269 25.83 -26.21 13.87
C VAL A 269 24.62 -25.34 14.23
N THR A 270 24.77 -24.52 15.27
CA THR A 270 23.76 -23.55 15.68
C THR A 270 23.42 -22.56 14.56
N THR A 271 24.41 -22.10 13.79
CA THR A 271 24.17 -21.24 12.61
C THR A 271 23.34 -21.93 11.55
N GLY A 272 23.65 -23.19 11.21
CA GLY A 272 22.88 -23.96 10.25
C GLY A 272 21.42 -24.18 10.69
N ILE A 273 21.22 -24.50 11.96
CA ILE A 273 19.89 -24.68 12.54
C ILE A 273 19.09 -23.36 12.55
N ALA A 274 19.72 -22.25 12.92
CA ALA A 274 19.08 -20.93 12.92
C ALA A 274 18.63 -20.52 11.51
N ILE A 275 19.44 -20.79 10.48
CA ILE A 275 19.08 -20.56 9.08
C ILE A 275 17.88 -21.44 8.67
N ALA A 276 17.82 -22.70 9.10
CA ALA A 276 16.67 -23.56 8.83
C ALA A 276 15.37 -23.02 9.45
N VAL A 277 15.41 -22.58 10.72
CA VAL A 277 14.26 -21.95 11.39
C VAL A 277 13.84 -20.66 10.68
N LYS A 278 14.81 -19.86 10.22
CA LYS A 278 14.53 -18.63 9.47
C LYS A 278 13.72 -18.91 8.21
N ILE A 279 14.00 -19.98 7.48
CA ILE A 279 13.25 -20.37 6.27
C ILE A 279 11.83 -20.81 6.62
N MET A 280 11.65 -21.56 7.72
CA MET A 280 10.31 -21.96 8.19
C MET A 280 9.44 -20.74 8.51
N ILE A 281 10.01 -19.74 9.19
CA ILE A 281 9.33 -18.48 9.50
C ILE A 281 9.06 -17.68 8.23
N ASP A 282 10.00 -17.64 7.29
CA ASP A 282 9.81 -16.94 6.02
C ASP A 282 8.71 -17.57 5.15
N CYS A 283 8.52 -18.89 5.23
CA CYS A 283 7.37 -19.58 4.62
C CYS A 283 6.06 -19.18 5.32
N ASN A 284 6.07 -19.12 6.66
CA ASN A 284 4.93 -18.64 7.45
C ASN A 284 4.55 -17.19 7.09
N TRP A 285 5.54 -16.35 6.81
CA TRP A 285 5.34 -14.97 6.35
C TRP A 285 4.63 -14.89 5.00
N ALA A 286 4.91 -15.78 4.04
CA ALA A 286 4.18 -15.77 2.78
C ALA A 286 2.72 -16.19 2.97
N GLY A 287 2.51 -17.22 3.79
CA GLY A 287 1.18 -17.75 4.03
C GLY A 287 0.26 -16.79 4.80
N ILE A 288 0.77 -16.01 5.75
CA ILE A 288 -0.10 -15.17 6.60
C ILE A 288 -0.88 -14.13 5.80
N TYR A 289 -0.29 -13.57 4.74
CA TYR A 289 -0.98 -12.66 3.81
C TYR A 289 -2.16 -13.37 3.15
N LEU A 290 -1.91 -14.60 2.69
CA LEU A 290 -2.89 -15.39 1.99
C LEU A 290 -4.04 -15.82 2.90
N MET A 291 -3.74 -16.32 4.11
CA MET A 291 -4.74 -16.66 5.12
C MET A 291 -5.58 -15.45 5.54
N THR A 292 -4.95 -14.28 5.72
CA THR A 292 -5.69 -13.04 6.04
C THR A 292 -6.68 -12.70 4.92
N SER A 293 -6.32 -12.91 3.65
CA SER A 293 -7.22 -12.67 2.54
C SER A 293 -8.36 -13.71 2.42
N GLU A 294 -8.18 -14.92 2.94
CA GLU A 294 -9.19 -15.99 2.86
C GLU A 294 -10.19 -15.97 4.02
N VAL A 295 -9.75 -15.58 5.21
CA VAL A 295 -10.59 -15.54 6.42
C VAL A 295 -11.55 -14.35 6.41
N PHE A 296 -11.13 -13.20 5.86
CA PHE A 296 -11.93 -11.98 5.87
C PHE A 296 -12.74 -11.79 4.58
N PRO A 297 -13.98 -11.23 4.67
CA PRO A 297 -14.78 -10.89 3.51
C PRO A 297 -14.11 -9.79 2.70
N THR A 298 -14.36 -9.74 1.39
CA THR A 298 -13.68 -8.86 0.42
C THR A 298 -13.59 -7.39 0.85
N VAL A 299 -14.64 -6.86 1.49
CA VAL A 299 -14.70 -5.47 1.96
C VAL A 299 -13.73 -5.19 3.12
N LEU A 300 -13.47 -6.19 3.97
CA LEU A 300 -12.63 -6.06 5.16
C LEU A 300 -11.20 -6.60 4.98
N ARG A 301 -10.89 -7.28 3.86
CA ARG A 301 -9.57 -7.89 3.60
C ARG A 301 -8.43 -6.88 3.69
N ASN A 302 -8.58 -5.72 3.05
CA ASN A 302 -7.54 -4.69 3.03
C ASN A 302 -7.33 -4.09 4.42
N THR A 303 -8.41 -3.83 5.16
CA THR A 303 -8.36 -3.36 6.54
C THR A 303 -7.68 -4.39 7.45
N ALA A 304 -8.01 -5.67 7.30
CA ALA A 304 -7.40 -6.76 8.05
C ALA A 304 -5.90 -6.90 7.78
N MET A 305 -5.49 -6.82 6.51
CA MET A 305 -4.08 -6.81 6.13
C MET A 305 -3.34 -5.60 6.70
N GLY A 306 -3.96 -4.41 6.65
CA GLY A 306 -3.40 -3.19 7.24
C GLY A 306 -3.20 -3.32 8.75
N MET A 307 -4.21 -3.81 9.47
CA MET A 307 -4.14 -4.04 10.91
C MET A 307 -3.07 -5.07 11.29
N GLY A 308 -3.01 -6.21 10.58
CA GLY A 308 -1.97 -7.21 10.79
C GLY A 308 -0.57 -6.66 10.54
N SER A 309 -0.39 -5.87 9.49
CA SER A 309 0.86 -5.18 9.19
C SER A 309 1.24 -4.18 10.31
N CYS A 310 0.29 -3.43 10.87
CA CYS A 310 0.55 -2.56 12.02
C CYS A 310 1.07 -3.35 13.23
N SER A 311 0.43 -4.49 13.56
CA SER A 311 0.90 -5.38 14.62
C SER A 311 2.31 -5.92 14.36
N ALA A 312 2.61 -6.30 13.11
CA ALA A 312 3.94 -6.74 12.72
C ALA A 312 5.01 -5.64 12.84
N ARG A 313 4.64 -4.37 12.59
CA ARG A 313 5.56 -3.23 12.77
C ARG A 313 5.87 -2.97 14.24
N ILE A 314 4.89 -3.12 15.13
CA ILE A 314 5.13 -3.04 16.58
C ILE A 314 6.12 -4.12 17.00
N ALA A 315 5.93 -5.36 16.56
CA ALA A 315 6.88 -6.45 16.82
C ALA A 315 8.28 -6.16 16.25
N ALA A 316 8.38 -5.58 15.05
CA ALA A 316 9.65 -5.22 14.44
C ALA A 316 10.41 -4.14 15.24
N ILE A 317 9.68 -3.18 15.84
CA ILE A 317 10.26 -2.16 16.71
C ILE A 317 10.77 -2.80 18.01
N LEU A 318 10.04 -3.76 18.57
CA LEU A 318 10.41 -4.45 19.82
C LEU A 318 11.54 -5.47 19.64
N ALA A 319 11.68 -6.08 18.46
CA ALA A 319 12.62 -7.17 18.22
C ALA A 319 14.09 -6.84 18.56
N PRO A 320 14.67 -5.69 18.15
CA PRO A 320 16.03 -5.35 18.52
C PRO A 320 16.23 -5.21 20.02
N TYR A 321 15.28 -4.61 20.75
CA TYR A 321 15.38 -4.46 22.21
C TYR A 321 15.42 -5.82 22.92
N ILE A 322 14.63 -6.79 22.46
CA ILE A 322 14.61 -8.13 23.05
C ILE A 322 15.90 -8.91 22.74
N VAL A 323 16.50 -8.71 21.56
CA VAL A 323 17.76 -9.40 21.20
C VAL A 323 18.98 -8.76 21.85
N MET A 324 18.94 -7.45 22.13
CA MET A 324 20.05 -6.70 22.72
C MET A 324 20.03 -6.67 24.26
N THR A 325 19.00 -7.20 24.90
CA THR A 325 18.89 -7.36 26.36
C THR A 325 19.30 -8.77 26.76
#